data_AF-A0AAE0VN44-F1
#
_entry.id   AF-A0AAE0VN44-F1
#
_cell.length_a   1.000
_cell.length_b   1.000
_cell.length_c   1.000
_cell.angle_alpha   90.00
_cell.angle_beta   90.00
_cell.angle_gamma   90.00
#
_symmetry.space_group_name_H-M   'P 1'
#
loop_
_entity.id
_entity.type
_entity.pdbx_description
1 polymer ?
#
loop_
_entity_poly.entity_id
_entity_poly.type
_entity_poly.pdbx_seq_one_letter_code
_entity_poly.pdbx_strand_id
1 'polypeptide(L)'
;MISDSISARGNALTACVMISDRNSARGNALTASAMVSHRISARGNALTACVMISDRISASGNAFTACVMISDRISARGNALTAIVMISDRISARGNALTASVIISDRITARGNVLTACVMISDRIRARGNALTASVIITDRISARGNALSAILLISDRISALGNALSACVMISDRINARGNALTSCFMISDRINARGNSLSACVMISDRINARGNALTACVMRSDRISARGNALTASVIISDRISARGTALTAIIMTSDRISARGNALTAIVMISDRISARGNALTAIFLISDRISALGNALSACVMISDRISARGNALTACVMISDRINARGNSLSACIMISDRISARGNAVTACVMISDRISARGNALTAIVMISGRISAGGNALTGRVMISDRISARGNALTSIFMISGRISARGNALSACVMISDRINARGNALTACVMISDRISARGNALSAIVIISGRISAGGNALTAIFMISGRISARGNALSACVMISDRIIARGYTLTACGMISDRIRARGNALTACVMISDRISARGNALTACVMISDRISARGNALTASVIISDRISARGNVLTACVMISDRISARGNALSSCVMISGRISARGIALTA
;
A
#
# COMPACT_ATOMS: atom_id res chain seq x y z
N MET A 1 38.20 -72.08 28.91
CA MET A 1 37.14 -72.78 29.67
C MET A 1 35.95 -72.98 28.76
N ILE A 2 35.48 -74.22 28.65
CA ILE A 2 34.27 -74.58 27.91
C ILE A 2 33.33 -75.26 28.91
N SER A 3 32.11 -74.76 29.09
CA SER A 3 31.11 -75.37 29.96
C SER A 3 29.70 -74.92 29.60
N ASP A 4 28.67 -75.67 29.98
CA ASP A 4 27.27 -75.25 29.76
C ASP A 4 26.92 -73.98 30.55
N SER A 5 27.55 -73.76 31.72
CA SER A 5 27.37 -72.54 32.49
C SER A 5 28.60 -72.17 33.31
N ILE A 6 28.87 -70.87 33.43
CA ILE A 6 29.91 -70.29 34.28
C ILE A 6 29.24 -69.23 35.17
N SER A 7 29.39 -69.39 36.49
CA SER A 7 28.82 -68.48 37.48
C SER A 7 29.87 -68.11 38.54
N ALA A 8 30.24 -66.84 38.65
CA ALA A 8 31.10 -66.34 39.72
C ALA A 8 30.29 -65.52 40.74
N ARG A 9 30.36 -65.91 42.01
CA ARG A 9 29.86 -65.15 43.17
C ARG A 9 31.02 -64.83 44.10
N GLY A 10 31.37 -63.55 44.25
CA GLY A 10 32.35 -63.08 45.23
C GLY A 10 33.84 -63.16 44.87
N ASN A 11 34.31 -64.20 44.15
CA ASN A 11 35.74 -64.40 43.82
C ASN A 11 36.10 -64.00 42.37
N ALA A 12 37.36 -63.57 42.17
CA ALA A 12 37.88 -63.22 40.85
C ALA A 12 38.26 -64.47 40.03
N LEU A 13 37.88 -64.49 38.74
CA LEU A 13 38.07 -65.62 37.82
C LEU A 13 38.72 -65.13 36.54
N THR A 14 39.94 -65.57 36.24
CA THR A 14 40.75 -65.17 35.08
C THR A 14 40.83 -66.33 34.07
N ALA A 15 40.55 -66.06 32.79
CA ALA A 15 40.72 -67.05 31.71
C ALA A 15 41.12 -66.36 30.40
N CYS A 16 41.88 -67.02 29.52
CA CYS A 16 42.13 -66.43 28.19
C CYS A 16 40.85 -66.43 27.33
N VAL A 17 40.11 -67.54 27.30
CA VAL A 17 38.88 -67.70 26.52
C VAL A 17 37.82 -68.43 27.36
N MET A 18 36.59 -67.92 27.34
CA MET A 18 35.41 -68.56 27.93
C MET A 18 34.32 -68.75 26.89
N ILE A 19 33.89 -70.01 26.68
CA ILE A 19 32.79 -70.38 25.79
C ILE A 19 31.76 -71.15 26.61
N SER A 20 30.51 -70.68 26.63
CA SER A 20 29.44 -71.30 27.42
C SER A 20 28.04 -70.89 26.97
N ASP A 21 26.99 -71.62 27.33
CA ASP A 21 25.62 -71.12 27.09
C ASP A 21 25.29 -69.91 27.97
N ARG A 22 25.79 -69.88 29.22
CA ARG A 22 25.51 -68.80 30.17
C ARG A 22 26.72 -68.42 31.01
N ASN A 23 27.08 -67.13 30.95
CA ASN A 23 28.01 -66.49 31.87
C ASN A 23 27.26 -65.54 32.81
N SER A 24 27.41 -65.74 34.12
CA SER A 24 26.84 -64.83 35.13
C SER A 24 27.83 -64.45 36.23
N ALA A 25 27.90 -63.16 36.56
CA ALA A 25 28.80 -62.64 37.58
C ALA A 25 28.05 -61.78 38.60
N ARG A 26 28.26 -62.03 39.90
CA ARG A 26 27.68 -61.22 40.99
C ARG A 26 28.74 -60.97 42.07
N GLY A 27 29.27 -59.76 42.17
CA GLY A 27 30.40 -59.43 43.06
C GLY A 27 31.65 -58.99 42.28
N ASN A 28 32.86 -59.44 42.70
CA ASN A 28 34.14 -59.05 42.09
C ASN A 28 34.61 -60.00 40.96
N ALA A 29 34.93 -59.37 39.81
CA ALA A 29 35.84 -59.67 38.69
C ALA A 29 36.00 -61.10 38.05
N LEU A 30 35.16 -61.42 37.07
CA LEU A 30 35.50 -62.29 35.93
C LEU A 30 36.30 -61.50 34.88
N THR A 31 37.44 -62.01 34.45
CA THR A 31 38.30 -61.38 33.43
C THR A 31 38.65 -62.39 32.36
N ALA A 32 38.46 -62.02 31.09
CA ALA A 32 38.93 -62.85 29.99
C ALA A 32 39.35 -62.08 28.75
N SER A 33 40.26 -62.63 27.96
CA SER A 33 40.59 -62.03 26.66
C SER A 33 39.37 -62.11 25.72
N ALA A 34 38.66 -63.24 25.70
CA ALA A 34 37.42 -63.41 24.93
C ALA A 34 36.32 -64.16 25.70
N MET A 35 35.08 -63.71 25.56
CA MET A 35 33.87 -64.36 26.07
C MET A 35 32.85 -64.55 24.95
N VAL A 36 32.43 -65.80 24.72
CA VAL A 36 31.40 -66.16 23.74
C VAL A 36 30.31 -66.96 24.45
N SER A 37 29.11 -66.39 24.55
CA SER A 37 27.99 -67.09 25.21
C SER A 37 26.62 -66.70 24.69
N HIS A 38 25.64 -67.60 24.79
CA HIS A 38 24.26 -67.26 24.47
C HIS A 38 23.66 -66.18 25.40
N ARG A 39 24.09 -66.13 26.68
CA ARG A 39 23.76 -65.03 27.61
C ARG A 39 24.93 -64.64 28.52
N ILE A 40 25.16 -63.33 28.66
CA ILE A 40 26.13 -62.75 29.61
C ILE A 40 25.39 -61.77 30.55
N SER A 41 25.51 -61.97 31.87
CA SER A 41 24.84 -61.14 32.89
C SER A 41 25.79 -60.76 34.02
N ALA A 42 25.96 -59.47 34.31
CA ALA A 42 26.66 -59.02 35.52
C ALA A 42 25.88 -58.06 36.41
N ARG A 43 26.11 -58.21 37.72
CA ARG A 43 25.58 -57.35 38.76
C ARG A 43 26.67 -57.05 39.81
N GLY A 44 27.13 -55.81 39.94
CA GLY A 44 28.23 -55.42 40.84
C GLY A 44 29.45 -54.86 40.09
N ASN A 45 30.68 -55.10 40.59
CA ASN A 45 31.98 -54.71 40.01
C ASN A 45 32.64 -55.93 39.32
N ALA A 46 32.17 -56.37 38.14
CA ALA A 46 32.16 -57.81 37.89
C ALA A 46 32.79 -58.37 36.60
N LEU A 47 32.88 -57.69 35.46
CA LEU A 47 33.32 -58.31 34.19
C LEU A 47 34.23 -57.43 33.32
N THR A 48 35.39 -57.95 32.92
CA THR A 48 36.33 -57.26 32.01
C THR A 48 36.74 -58.20 30.88
N ALA A 49 36.63 -57.76 29.63
CA ALA A 49 37.13 -58.56 28.51
C ALA A 49 37.62 -57.75 27.31
N CYS A 50 38.55 -58.28 26.52
CA CYS A 50 38.88 -57.61 25.25
C CYS A 50 37.69 -57.74 24.27
N VAL A 51 37.10 -58.93 24.15
CA VAL A 51 35.95 -59.20 23.26
C VAL A 51 34.83 -59.94 23.98
N MET A 52 33.59 -59.47 23.82
CA MET A 52 32.37 -60.17 24.24
C MET A 52 31.41 -60.36 23.07
N ILE A 53 30.99 -61.60 22.83
CA ILE A 53 30.00 -61.97 21.81
C ILE A 53 28.87 -62.75 22.47
N SER A 54 27.63 -62.25 22.35
CA SER A 54 26.48 -62.91 22.97
C SER A 54 25.14 -62.46 22.41
N ASP A 55 24.13 -63.33 22.31
CA ASP A 55 22.78 -62.89 21.95
C ASP A 55 22.19 -61.89 22.98
N ARG A 56 22.57 -61.99 24.26
CA ARG A 56 22.08 -61.08 25.30
C ARG A 56 23.14 -60.71 26.33
N ILE A 57 23.44 -59.42 26.41
CA ILE A 57 24.27 -58.82 27.46
C ILE A 57 23.38 -57.99 28.40
N SER A 58 23.43 -58.27 29.70
CA SER A 58 22.66 -57.56 30.73
C SER A 58 23.52 -57.13 31.91
N ALA A 59 23.54 -55.82 32.18
CA ALA A 59 24.45 -55.17 33.11
C ALA A 59 23.71 -54.34 34.16
N SER A 60 24.05 -54.51 35.43
CA SER A 60 23.55 -53.64 36.51
C SER A 60 24.63 -53.29 37.55
N GLY A 61 24.75 -52.01 37.93
CA GLY A 61 25.84 -51.55 38.81
C GLY A 61 27.05 -51.06 38.01
N ASN A 62 28.27 -51.42 38.40
CA ASN A 62 29.57 -51.10 37.74
C ASN A 62 30.10 -52.34 36.98
N ALA A 63 29.32 -52.85 36.04
CA ALA A 63 29.36 -54.27 35.72
C ALA A 63 30.36 -54.70 34.64
N PHE A 64 30.63 -53.88 33.62
CA PHE A 64 31.35 -54.31 32.41
C PHE A 64 32.32 -53.28 31.81
N THR A 65 33.47 -53.78 31.36
CA THR A 65 34.45 -53.06 30.53
C THR A 65 34.91 -53.96 29.38
N ALA A 66 34.84 -53.50 28.13
CA ALA A 66 35.41 -54.24 27.01
C ALA A 66 36.00 -53.41 25.87
N CYS A 67 36.87 -53.97 25.05
CA CYS A 67 37.25 -53.28 23.81
C CYS A 67 36.10 -53.39 22.79
N VAL A 68 35.54 -54.60 22.60
CA VAL A 68 34.46 -54.86 21.64
C VAL A 68 33.32 -55.66 22.29
N MET A 69 32.08 -55.22 22.06
CA MET A 69 30.87 -55.98 22.40
C MET A 69 29.97 -56.15 21.18
N ILE A 70 29.60 -57.39 20.87
CA ILE A 70 28.68 -57.76 19.78
C ILE A 70 27.52 -58.56 20.36
N SER A 71 26.28 -58.09 20.17
CA SER A 71 25.11 -58.76 20.76
C SER A 71 23.78 -58.38 20.12
N ASP A 72 22.83 -59.30 19.96
CA ASP A 72 21.46 -58.91 19.53
C ASP A 72 20.80 -57.94 20.52
N ARG A 73 21.09 -58.05 21.82
CA ARG A 73 20.49 -57.19 22.86
C ARG A 73 21.44 -56.84 23.99
N ILE A 74 21.68 -55.54 24.14
CA ILE A 74 22.43 -54.95 25.27
C ILE A 74 21.47 -54.18 26.17
N SER A 75 21.43 -54.52 27.46
CA SER A 75 20.65 -53.81 28.47
C SER A 75 21.51 -53.39 29.66
N ALA A 76 21.56 -52.10 29.97
CA ALA A 76 22.35 -51.56 31.08
C ALA A 76 21.57 -50.65 32.04
N ARG A 77 21.87 -50.79 33.33
CA ARG A 77 21.27 -49.99 34.40
C ARG A 77 22.30 -49.61 35.47
N GLY A 78 22.43 -48.33 35.82
CA GLY A 78 23.48 -47.87 36.76
C GLY A 78 24.69 -47.34 36.02
N ASN A 79 25.93 -47.64 36.44
CA ASN A 79 27.23 -47.26 35.84
C ASN A 79 27.84 -48.44 35.03
N ALA A 80 27.06 -49.06 34.14
CA ALA A 80 27.18 -50.51 33.95
C ALA A 80 28.04 -51.00 32.78
N LEU A 81 28.30 -50.19 31.74
CA LEU A 81 29.00 -50.61 30.53
C LEU A 81 29.94 -49.53 30.00
N THR A 82 31.17 -49.95 29.69
CA THR A 82 32.21 -49.14 29.03
C THR A 82 32.79 -49.95 27.88
N ALA A 83 32.83 -49.40 26.67
CA ALA A 83 33.50 -50.07 25.55
C ALA A 83 34.16 -49.16 24.52
N ILE A 84 35.08 -49.67 23.72
CA ILE A 84 35.53 -48.91 22.53
C ILE A 84 34.43 -49.02 21.46
N VAL A 85 34.01 -50.24 21.10
CA VAL A 85 32.99 -50.50 20.08
C VAL A 85 31.84 -51.35 20.62
N MET A 86 30.60 -50.95 20.33
CA MET A 86 29.40 -51.74 20.57
C MET A 86 28.57 -51.90 19.30
N ILE A 87 28.23 -53.14 18.96
CA ILE A 87 27.38 -53.50 17.82
C ILE A 87 26.21 -54.33 18.35
N SER A 88 24.97 -53.87 18.12
CA SER A 88 23.79 -54.58 18.60
C SER A 88 22.50 -54.21 17.91
N ASP A 89 21.59 -55.14 17.63
CA ASP A 89 20.25 -54.80 17.12
C ASP A 89 19.49 -53.88 18.10
N ARG A 90 19.66 -54.06 19.41
CA ARG A 90 18.94 -53.28 20.43
C ARG A 90 19.78 -52.94 21.65
N ILE A 91 19.90 -51.64 21.89
CA ILE A 91 20.51 -51.08 23.10
C ILE A 91 19.47 -50.39 23.97
N SER A 92 19.37 -50.78 25.23
CA SER A 92 18.50 -50.16 26.24
C SER A 92 19.28 -49.77 27.48
N ALA A 93 19.24 -48.49 27.85
CA ALA A 93 20.07 -47.97 28.91
C ALA A 93 19.32 -47.00 29.83
N ARG A 94 19.54 -47.13 31.15
CA ARG A 94 18.84 -46.36 32.19
C ARG A 94 19.75 -45.96 33.36
N GLY A 95 19.79 -44.68 33.71
CA GLY A 95 20.85 -44.12 34.60
C GLY A 95 22.19 -44.01 33.86
N ASN A 96 23.32 -43.74 34.53
CA ASN A 96 24.68 -43.49 33.97
C ASN A 96 25.34 -44.68 33.23
N ALA A 97 24.63 -45.33 32.32
CA ALA A 97 24.81 -46.76 32.09
C ALA A 97 25.80 -47.16 31.00
N LEU A 98 26.17 -46.25 30.09
CA LEU A 98 26.90 -46.60 28.87
C LEU A 98 27.85 -45.50 28.39
N THR A 99 29.11 -45.87 28.18
CA THR A 99 30.12 -45.02 27.51
C THR A 99 30.76 -45.84 26.39
N ALA A 100 30.85 -45.30 25.17
CA ALA A 100 31.65 -45.93 24.14
C ALA A 100 32.22 -44.98 23.08
N SER A 101 33.30 -45.34 22.40
CA SER A 101 33.76 -44.52 21.28
C SER A 101 32.79 -44.62 20.09
N VAL A 102 32.33 -45.84 19.78
CA VAL A 102 31.44 -46.13 18.64
C VAL A 102 30.29 -47.03 19.06
N ILE A 103 29.08 -46.67 18.65
CA ILE A 103 27.85 -47.45 18.84
C ILE A 103 27.15 -47.62 17.50
N ILE A 104 26.90 -48.87 17.10
CA ILE A 104 26.13 -49.23 15.90
C ILE A 104 24.95 -50.09 16.36
N SER A 105 23.71 -49.64 16.10
CA SER A 105 22.53 -50.38 16.53
C SER A 105 21.26 -50.04 15.78
N ASP A 106 20.42 -51.00 15.41
CA ASP A 106 19.11 -50.67 14.80
C ASP A 106 18.25 -49.81 15.75
N ARG A 107 18.32 -50.04 17.08
CA ARG A 107 17.49 -49.33 18.05
C ARG A 107 18.20 -49.00 19.35
N ILE A 108 18.32 -47.70 19.63
CA ILE A 108 18.83 -47.16 20.90
C ILE A 108 17.68 -46.56 21.71
N THR A 109 17.56 -46.98 22.97
CA THR A 109 16.62 -46.41 23.94
C THR A 109 17.34 -45.97 25.21
N ALA A 110 17.30 -44.68 25.51
CA ALA A 110 18.03 -44.10 26.63
C ALA A 110 17.10 -43.29 27.56
N ARG A 111 17.17 -43.54 28.87
CA ARG A 111 16.38 -42.84 29.91
C ARG A 111 17.19 -42.43 31.14
N GLY A 112 17.29 -41.13 31.43
CA GLY A 112 18.10 -40.59 32.55
C GLY A 112 19.33 -39.86 32.05
N ASN A 113 20.44 -39.85 32.78
CA ASN A 113 21.77 -39.40 32.32
C ASN A 113 22.52 -40.64 31.84
N VAL A 114 22.62 -40.97 30.54
CA VAL A 114 22.82 -42.41 30.18
C VAL A 114 23.98 -42.74 29.26
N LEU A 115 24.06 -42.09 28.10
CA LEU A 115 24.87 -42.57 26.99
C LEU A 115 25.80 -41.47 26.48
N THR A 116 27.09 -41.76 26.53
CA THR A 116 28.15 -40.93 25.94
C THR A 116 28.81 -41.70 24.81
N ALA A 117 28.90 -41.08 23.63
CA ALA A 117 29.71 -41.65 22.56
C ALA A 117 30.42 -40.63 21.69
N CYS A 118 31.47 -41.03 20.97
CA CYS A 118 31.95 -40.18 19.88
C CYS A 118 30.99 -40.32 18.70
N VAL A 119 30.75 -41.55 18.23
CA VAL A 119 29.89 -41.82 17.06
C VAL A 119 28.75 -42.76 17.43
N MET A 120 27.53 -42.39 17.03
CA MET A 120 26.35 -43.26 17.08
C MET A 120 25.69 -43.38 15.70
N ILE A 121 25.51 -44.61 15.25
CA ILE A 121 24.81 -44.96 14.01
C ILE A 121 23.62 -45.86 14.36
N SER A 122 22.40 -45.47 14.00
CA SER A 122 21.20 -46.24 14.35
C SER A 122 19.98 -45.97 13.48
N ASP A 123 19.15 -46.96 13.16
CA ASP A 123 17.86 -46.66 12.49
C ASP A 123 16.91 -45.86 13.39
N ARG A 124 16.99 -46.04 14.71
CA ARG A 124 16.08 -45.36 15.64
C ARG A 124 16.66 -45.07 17.01
N ILE A 125 16.63 -43.79 17.37
CA ILE A 125 16.98 -43.30 18.70
C ILE A 125 15.74 -42.77 19.45
N ARG A 126 15.53 -43.25 20.69
CA ARG A 126 14.54 -42.70 21.63
C ARG A 126 15.19 -42.27 22.93
N ALA A 127 15.08 -40.99 23.23
CA ALA A 127 15.82 -40.33 24.30
C ALA A 127 14.86 -39.59 25.26
N ARG A 128 15.00 -39.78 26.57
CA ARG A 128 14.19 -39.07 27.59
C ARG A 128 15.00 -38.75 28.84
N GLY A 129 14.97 -37.50 29.33
CA GLY A 129 15.85 -37.05 30.44
C GLY A 129 17.13 -36.43 29.89
N ASN A 130 18.28 -36.48 30.57
CA ASN A 130 19.59 -36.08 30.00
C ASN A 130 20.29 -37.22 29.25
N ALA A 131 19.61 -37.83 28.28
CA ALA A 131 19.87 -39.23 27.92
C ALA A 131 21.15 -39.48 27.12
N LEU A 132 21.52 -38.61 26.18
CA LEU A 132 22.53 -38.88 25.16
C LEU A 132 23.40 -37.65 24.88
N THR A 133 24.71 -37.87 24.79
CA THR A 133 25.70 -36.89 24.34
C THR A 133 26.64 -37.57 23.35
N ALA A 134 26.76 -37.05 22.13
CA ALA A 134 27.74 -37.56 21.17
C ALA A 134 28.33 -36.51 20.25
N SER A 135 29.54 -36.70 19.72
CA SER A 135 30.04 -35.77 18.71
C SER A 135 29.26 -35.92 17.40
N VAL A 136 28.98 -37.15 16.96
CA VAL A 136 28.25 -37.45 15.73
C VAL A 136 27.11 -38.43 15.97
N ILE A 137 25.92 -38.10 15.44
CA ILE A 137 24.74 -38.98 15.42
C ILE A 137 24.22 -39.08 13.98
N ILE A 138 24.13 -40.30 13.46
CA ILE A 138 23.53 -40.61 12.15
C ILE A 138 22.39 -41.59 12.38
N THR A 139 21.17 -41.23 11.98
CA THR A 139 20.00 -42.08 12.26
C THR A 139 18.78 -41.77 11.42
N ASP A 140 18.01 -42.77 11.00
CA ASP A 140 16.77 -42.49 10.26
C ASP A 140 15.74 -41.72 11.12
N ARG A 141 15.65 -42.02 12.43
CA ARG A 141 14.61 -41.45 13.29
C ARG A 141 15.05 -41.15 14.72
N ILE A 142 14.89 -39.89 15.13
CA ILE A 142 15.06 -39.43 16.51
C ILE A 142 13.72 -39.02 17.14
N SER A 143 13.49 -39.49 18.36
CA SER A 143 12.43 -38.99 19.23
C SER A 143 13.00 -38.62 20.61
N ALA A 144 13.00 -37.32 20.92
CA ALA A 144 13.60 -36.73 22.11
C ALA A 144 12.55 -36.03 23.00
N ARG A 145 12.61 -36.22 24.32
CA ARG A 145 11.71 -35.56 25.29
C ARG A 145 12.42 -35.14 26.59
N GLY A 146 12.32 -33.86 26.96
CA GLY A 146 13.21 -33.25 27.98
C GLY A 146 14.65 -33.18 27.48
N ASN A 147 15.63 -32.74 28.28
CA ASN A 147 17.08 -32.50 27.96
C ASN A 147 17.87 -33.63 27.23
N ALA A 148 17.34 -34.26 26.20
CA ALA A 148 17.60 -35.66 25.88
C ALA A 148 18.82 -35.92 25.03
N LEU A 149 19.24 -34.96 24.21
CA LEU A 149 20.30 -35.15 23.24
C LEU A 149 21.13 -33.88 23.07
N SER A 150 22.46 -34.03 23.13
CA SER A 150 23.43 -33.01 22.74
C SER A 150 24.39 -33.58 21.71
N ALA A 151 24.61 -32.88 20.60
CA ALA A 151 25.59 -33.30 19.59
C ALA A 151 26.36 -32.16 18.93
N ILE A 152 27.50 -32.46 18.32
CA ILE A 152 28.13 -31.48 17.40
C ILE A 152 27.42 -31.57 16.04
N LEU A 153 27.30 -32.78 15.50
CA LEU A 153 26.64 -33.07 14.23
C LEU A 153 25.52 -34.11 14.41
N LEU A 154 24.33 -33.78 13.91
CA LEU A 154 23.18 -34.67 13.89
C LEU A 154 22.60 -34.74 12.48
N ILE A 155 22.62 -35.95 11.90
CA ILE A 155 22.05 -36.25 10.59
C ILE A 155 20.91 -37.24 10.79
N SER A 156 19.70 -36.89 10.35
CA SER A 156 18.56 -37.80 10.46
C SER A 156 17.42 -37.52 9.50
N ASP A 157 16.80 -38.53 8.89
CA ASP A 157 15.60 -38.29 8.06
C ASP A 157 14.47 -37.62 8.86
N ARG A 158 14.30 -37.97 10.15
CA ARG A 158 13.20 -37.44 10.98
C ARG A 158 13.59 -37.16 12.41
N ILE A 159 13.42 -35.90 12.81
CA ILE A 159 13.60 -35.42 14.18
C ILE A 159 12.23 -35.03 14.79
N SER A 160 11.91 -35.60 15.95
CA SER A 160 10.75 -35.23 16.77
C SER A 160 11.17 -34.85 18.18
N ALA A 161 10.89 -33.62 18.58
CA ALA A 161 11.44 -32.98 19.77
C ALA A 161 10.33 -32.34 20.64
N LEU A 162 10.27 -32.70 21.93
CA LEU A 162 9.29 -32.18 22.91
C LEU A 162 9.94 -31.68 24.22
N GLY A 163 9.64 -30.45 24.64
CA GLY A 163 10.28 -29.84 25.83
C GLY A 163 11.70 -29.37 25.51
N ASN A 164 12.65 -29.28 26.44
CA ASN A 164 14.05 -28.93 26.15
C ASN A 164 14.81 -30.10 25.45
N ALA A 165 14.46 -30.48 24.22
CA ALA A 165 14.75 -31.82 23.71
C ALA A 165 16.18 -32.06 23.21
N LEU A 166 16.72 -31.12 22.45
CA LEU A 166 17.86 -31.36 21.56
C LEU A 166 18.69 -30.09 21.41
N SER A 167 20.01 -30.23 21.49
CA SER A 167 20.96 -29.17 21.14
C SER A 167 22.02 -29.73 20.20
N ALA A 168 22.27 -29.06 19.07
CA ALA A 168 23.40 -29.43 18.23
C ALA A 168 24.01 -28.26 17.46
N CYS A 169 25.32 -28.28 17.22
CA CYS A 169 25.94 -27.23 16.38
C CYS A 169 25.36 -27.26 14.97
N VAL A 170 25.26 -28.45 14.36
CA VAL A 170 24.72 -28.67 13.01
C VAL A 170 23.64 -29.75 13.04
N MET A 171 22.48 -29.46 12.46
CA MET A 171 21.42 -30.45 12.22
C MET A 171 21.02 -30.50 10.74
N ILE A 172 21.02 -31.71 10.18
CA ILE A 172 20.59 -32.00 8.80
C ILE A 172 19.46 -33.03 8.86
N SER A 173 18.30 -32.71 8.31
CA SER A 173 17.16 -33.63 8.35
C SER A 173 16.10 -33.38 7.30
N ASP A 174 15.51 -34.40 6.69
CA ASP A 174 14.35 -34.18 5.80
C ASP A 174 13.17 -33.54 6.56
N ARG A 175 12.95 -33.90 7.84
CA ARG A 175 11.80 -33.42 8.62
C ARG A 175 12.11 -33.16 10.09
N ILE A 176 11.85 -31.93 10.52
CA ILE A 176 11.93 -31.50 11.92
C ILE A 176 10.53 -31.15 12.45
N ASN A 177 10.12 -31.80 13.55
CA ASN A 177 8.91 -31.47 14.31
C ASN A 177 9.26 -31.10 15.76
N ALA A 178 8.98 -29.86 16.14
CA ALA A 178 9.39 -29.28 17.41
C ALA A 178 8.19 -28.69 18.17
N ARG A 179 8.07 -28.99 19.48
CA ARG A 179 7.00 -28.40 20.33
C ARG A 179 7.46 -28.13 21.76
N GLY A 180 7.10 -26.96 22.30
CA GLY A 180 7.73 -26.42 23.52
C GLY A 180 9.18 -26.05 23.23
N ASN A 181 10.06 -25.84 24.22
CA ASN A 181 11.48 -25.44 24.08
C ASN A 181 12.43 -26.44 23.38
N ALA A 182 12.03 -27.01 22.24
CA ALA A 182 12.54 -28.23 21.63
C ALA A 182 14.00 -28.24 21.17
N LEU A 183 14.45 -27.24 20.43
CA LEU A 183 15.66 -27.35 19.62
C LEU A 183 16.50 -26.07 19.65
N THR A 184 17.81 -26.23 19.85
CA THR A 184 18.80 -25.16 19.67
C THR A 184 19.91 -25.62 18.73
N SER A 185 20.32 -24.75 17.82
CA SER A 185 21.45 -25.03 16.94
C SER A 185 22.16 -23.80 16.42
N CYS A 186 23.36 -23.96 15.86
CA CYS A 186 23.97 -22.90 15.06
C CYS A 186 23.41 -22.94 13.63
N PHE A 187 23.29 -24.14 13.06
CA PHE A 187 22.90 -24.33 11.67
C PHE A 187 21.89 -25.47 11.50
N MET A 188 20.80 -25.20 10.77
CA MET A 188 19.81 -26.22 10.38
C MET A 188 19.56 -26.23 8.88
N ILE A 189 19.64 -27.43 8.31
CA ILE A 189 19.15 -27.73 6.96
C ILE A 189 18.02 -28.75 7.08
N SER A 190 16.87 -28.45 6.48
CA SER A 190 15.78 -29.42 6.41
C SER A 190 14.78 -29.16 5.31
N ASP A 191 14.26 -30.18 4.61
CA ASP A 191 13.18 -29.97 3.65
C ASP A 191 11.93 -29.38 4.33
N ARG A 192 11.64 -29.80 5.57
CA ARG A 192 10.43 -29.34 6.30
C ARG A 192 10.65 -29.14 7.80
N ILE A 193 10.31 -27.93 8.25
CA ILE A 193 10.33 -27.55 9.66
C ILE A 193 8.91 -27.21 10.13
N ASN A 194 8.44 -27.91 11.18
CA ASN A 194 7.18 -27.58 11.88
C ASN A 194 7.46 -27.25 13.35
N ALA A 195 7.18 -26.01 13.73
CA ALA A 195 7.51 -25.41 15.02
C ALA A 195 6.25 -24.95 15.76
N ARG A 196 6.08 -25.32 17.04
CA ARG A 196 4.92 -24.92 17.88
C ARG A 196 5.30 -24.52 19.31
N GLY A 197 4.90 -23.31 19.74
CA GLY A 197 5.36 -22.71 21.01
C GLY A 197 6.86 -22.38 20.94
N ASN A 198 7.54 -21.99 22.02
CA ASN A 198 8.97 -21.57 22.10
C ASN A 198 10.03 -22.54 21.49
N SER A 199 9.96 -22.98 20.24
CA SER A 199 10.45 -24.32 19.88
C SER A 199 11.78 -24.48 19.21
N LEU A 200 12.26 -23.47 18.51
CA LEU A 200 13.44 -23.60 17.68
C LEU A 200 14.21 -22.29 17.70
N SER A 201 15.51 -22.39 17.99
CA SER A 201 16.46 -21.28 17.84
C SER A 201 17.64 -21.73 16.99
N ALA A 202 17.97 -20.96 15.95
CA ALA A 202 19.13 -21.22 15.10
C ALA A 202 19.80 -19.94 14.59
N CYS A 203 21.12 -19.90 14.44
CA CYS A 203 21.74 -18.75 13.74
C CYS A 203 21.30 -18.74 12.27
N VAL A 204 21.34 -19.89 11.61
CA VAL A 204 20.96 -20.04 10.19
C VAL A 204 19.99 -21.20 10.00
N MET A 205 18.95 -20.97 9.20
CA MET A 205 17.94 -21.95 8.84
C MET A 205 17.72 -21.98 7.33
N ILE A 206 17.91 -23.15 6.72
CA ILE A 206 17.65 -23.38 5.29
C ILE A 206 16.61 -24.50 5.18
N SER A 207 15.49 -24.22 4.51
CA SER A 207 14.43 -25.22 4.37
C SER A 207 13.49 -24.97 3.22
N ASP A 208 13.02 -25.98 2.50
CA ASP A 208 11.99 -25.76 1.48
C ASP A 208 10.69 -25.22 2.10
N ARG A 209 10.33 -25.67 3.32
CA ARG A 209 9.09 -25.26 4.00
C ARG A 209 9.22 -25.09 5.50
N ILE A 210 8.84 -23.89 5.97
CA ILE A 210 8.77 -23.54 7.40
C ILE A 210 7.33 -23.25 7.81
N ASN A 211 6.81 -23.99 8.80
CA ASN A 211 5.52 -23.74 9.44
C ASN A 211 5.68 -23.44 10.93
N ALA A 212 5.24 -22.25 11.34
CA ALA A 212 5.49 -21.67 12.64
C ALA A 212 4.17 -21.28 13.34
N ARG A 213 3.94 -21.73 14.59
CA ARG A 213 2.73 -21.36 15.35
C ARG A 213 2.98 -21.09 16.84
N GLY A 214 2.39 -20.01 17.37
CA GLY A 214 2.75 -19.50 18.71
C GLY A 214 4.16 -18.93 18.68
N ASN A 215 4.87 -18.74 19.79
CA ASN A 215 6.27 -18.24 19.85
C ASN A 215 7.32 -19.19 19.20
N ALA A 216 7.21 -19.49 17.90
CA ALA A 216 7.77 -20.72 17.34
C ALA A 216 9.28 -20.76 17.12
N LEU A 217 9.82 -19.69 16.56
CA LEU A 217 11.11 -19.70 15.87
C LEU A 217 11.85 -18.36 16.04
N THR A 218 13.14 -18.44 16.33
CA THR A 218 14.08 -17.31 16.33
C THR A 218 15.29 -17.65 15.45
N ALA A 219 15.65 -16.80 14.51
CA ALA A 219 16.87 -17.00 13.74
C ALA A 219 17.61 -15.71 13.34
N CYS A 220 18.91 -15.78 13.04
CA CYS A 220 19.56 -14.63 12.40
C CYS A 220 19.14 -14.61 10.92
N VAL A 221 19.35 -15.71 10.20
CA VAL A 221 19.06 -15.82 8.76
C VAL A 221 18.13 -17.00 8.49
N MET A 222 17.10 -16.75 7.68
CA MET A 222 16.21 -17.79 7.17
C MET A 222 16.11 -17.72 5.65
N ARG A 223 16.31 -18.88 5.00
CA ARG A 223 16.07 -19.06 3.57
C ARG A 223 15.10 -20.22 3.35
N SER A 224 14.01 -19.96 2.63
CA SER A 224 13.00 -20.99 2.38
C SER A 224 12.10 -20.72 1.19
N ASP A 225 11.71 -21.72 0.40
CA ASP A 225 10.73 -21.51 -0.67
C ASP A 225 9.37 -21.04 -0.10
N ARG A 226 8.98 -21.53 1.09
CA ARG A 226 7.68 -21.18 1.70
C ARG A 226 7.74 -21.04 3.22
N ILE A 227 7.32 -19.88 3.70
CA ILE A 227 7.16 -19.57 5.12
C ILE A 227 5.69 -19.32 5.45
N SER A 228 5.17 -20.04 6.46
CA SER A 228 3.82 -19.83 7.02
C SER A 228 3.87 -19.62 8.53
N ALA A 229 3.46 -18.44 8.99
CA ALA A 229 3.52 -18.01 10.39
C ALA A 229 2.13 -17.68 10.97
N ARG A 230 1.82 -18.16 12.18
CA ARG A 230 0.54 -17.89 12.86
C ARG A 230 0.67 -17.62 14.38
N GLY A 231 0.11 -16.50 14.84
CA GLY A 231 0.42 -15.95 16.19
C GLY A 231 1.87 -15.49 16.24
N ASN A 232 2.44 -15.12 17.40
CA ASN A 232 3.83 -14.61 17.61
C ASN A 232 4.98 -15.48 17.06
N ALA A 233 5.01 -15.81 15.78
CA ALA A 233 5.62 -17.05 15.30
C ALA A 233 7.07 -17.00 14.92
N LEU A 234 7.55 -15.89 14.41
CA LEU A 234 8.85 -15.84 13.81
C LEU A 234 9.51 -14.50 14.04
N THR A 235 10.75 -14.54 14.50
CA THR A 235 11.64 -13.37 14.53
C THR A 235 12.92 -13.72 13.78
N ALA A 236 13.32 -12.87 12.83
CA ALA A 236 14.60 -13.04 12.17
C ALA A 236 15.28 -11.73 11.77
N SER A 237 16.60 -11.69 11.64
CA SER A 237 17.23 -10.50 11.05
C SER A 237 16.95 -10.43 9.55
N VAL A 238 17.12 -11.55 8.85
CA VAL A 238 16.96 -11.64 7.39
C VAL A 238 16.05 -12.81 7.02
N ILE A 239 15.08 -12.55 6.14
CA ILE A 239 14.21 -13.57 5.55
C ILE A 239 14.26 -13.47 4.03
N ILE A 240 14.60 -14.59 3.39
CA ILE A 240 14.58 -14.77 1.94
C ILE A 240 13.64 -15.92 1.62
N SER A 241 12.57 -15.66 0.86
CA SER A 241 11.61 -16.71 0.53
C SER A 241 10.77 -16.43 -0.70
N ASP A 242 10.49 -17.41 -1.55
CA ASP A 242 9.57 -17.20 -2.68
C ASP A 242 8.16 -16.81 -2.19
N ARG A 243 7.71 -17.33 -1.04
CA ARG A 243 6.36 -17.06 -0.50
C ARG A 243 6.32 -16.95 1.01
N ILE A 244 5.83 -15.80 1.48
CA ILE A 244 5.58 -15.53 2.90
C ILE A 244 4.07 -15.36 3.16
N SER A 245 3.53 -16.14 4.10
CA SER A 245 2.15 -16.04 4.58
C SER A 245 2.09 -15.86 6.09
N ALA A 246 1.47 -14.78 6.55
CA ALA A 246 1.47 -14.37 7.95
C ALA A 246 0.05 -14.07 8.47
N ARG A 247 -0.31 -14.62 9.65
CA ARG A 247 -1.62 -14.37 10.29
C ARG A 247 -1.54 -14.17 11.80
N GLY A 248 -2.21 -13.13 12.31
CA GLY A 248 -2.10 -12.74 13.72
C GLY A 248 -0.93 -11.78 13.90
N THR A 249 -0.21 -11.82 15.00
CA THR A 249 1.06 -11.10 15.23
C THR A 249 2.24 -11.96 14.78
N ALA A 250 2.47 -12.12 13.48
CA ALA A 250 3.12 -13.34 12.97
C ALA A 250 4.64 -13.33 12.82
N LEU A 251 5.19 -12.24 12.29
CA LEU A 251 6.54 -12.21 11.79
C LEU A 251 7.16 -10.83 12.02
N THR A 252 8.38 -10.81 12.53
CA THR A 252 9.20 -9.60 12.63
C THR A 252 10.55 -9.83 11.95
N ALA A 253 10.99 -8.88 11.13
CA ALA A 253 12.32 -8.94 10.55
C ALA A 253 12.98 -7.58 10.34
N ILE A 254 14.30 -7.56 10.12
CA ILE A 254 14.97 -6.33 9.64
C ILE A 254 14.74 -6.24 8.13
N ILE A 255 15.08 -7.30 7.40
CA ILE A 255 14.97 -7.38 5.94
C ILE A 255 14.11 -8.58 5.55
N MET A 256 13.12 -8.33 4.68
CA MET A 256 12.34 -9.38 4.02
C MET A 256 12.40 -9.23 2.50
N THR A 257 12.76 -10.32 1.83
CA THR A 257 12.78 -10.42 0.36
C THR A 257 11.95 -11.63 -0.06
N SER A 258 10.99 -11.41 -0.97
CA SER A 258 10.10 -12.48 -1.41
C SER A 258 9.34 -12.18 -2.69
N ASP A 259 9.13 -13.15 -3.59
CA ASP A 259 8.24 -12.93 -4.74
C ASP A 259 6.81 -12.58 -4.31
N ARG A 260 6.32 -13.15 -3.19
CA ARG A 260 4.94 -12.96 -2.72
C ARG A 260 4.81 -12.90 -1.22
N ILE A 261 4.26 -11.78 -0.73
CA ILE A 261 3.92 -11.56 0.67
C ILE A 261 2.40 -11.45 0.85
N SER A 262 1.83 -12.24 1.76
CA SER A 262 0.43 -12.19 2.16
C SER A 262 0.27 -12.08 3.68
N ALA A 263 -0.38 -11.02 4.15
CA ALA A 263 -0.56 -10.76 5.58
C ALA A 263 -2.01 -10.49 5.99
N ARG A 264 -2.42 -11.02 7.15
CA ARG A 264 -3.75 -10.81 7.73
C ARG A 264 -3.74 -10.65 9.26
N GLY A 265 -4.37 -9.59 9.77
CA GLY A 265 -4.28 -9.22 11.21
C GLY A 265 -3.01 -8.41 11.47
N ASN A 266 -2.44 -8.37 12.67
CA ASN A 266 -1.19 -7.62 12.96
C ASN A 266 0.08 -8.32 12.44
N ALA A 267 0.10 -8.74 11.17
CA ALA A 267 0.85 -9.91 10.71
C ALA A 267 2.36 -9.74 10.54
N LEU A 268 2.83 -8.61 10.02
CA LEU A 268 4.22 -8.45 9.58
C LEU A 268 4.77 -7.08 9.98
N THR A 269 5.98 -7.09 10.54
CA THR A 269 6.76 -5.87 10.75
C THR A 269 8.15 -6.04 10.14
N ALA A 270 8.62 -5.05 9.38
CA ALA A 270 9.99 -5.02 8.88
C ALA A 270 10.59 -3.62 8.78
N ILE A 271 11.91 -3.51 8.65
CA ILE A 271 12.53 -2.23 8.24
C ILE A 271 12.43 -2.11 6.72
N VAL A 272 12.87 -3.15 6.00
CA VAL A 272 12.84 -3.20 4.53
C VAL A 272 12.04 -4.41 4.06
N MET A 273 11.12 -4.17 3.12
CA MET A 273 10.40 -5.21 2.39
C MET A 273 10.54 -5.02 0.88
N ILE A 274 11.02 -6.06 0.21
CA ILE A 274 11.13 -6.11 -1.26
C ILE A 274 10.34 -7.32 -1.75
N SER A 275 9.40 -7.10 -2.65
CA SER A 275 8.58 -8.19 -3.19
C SER A 275 7.89 -7.87 -4.50
N ASP A 276 7.78 -8.81 -5.44
CA ASP A 276 6.98 -8.57 -6.66
C ASP A 276 5.50 -8.30 -6.31
N ARG A 277 4.96 -8.95 -5.26
CA ARG A 277 3.54 -8.83 -4.89
C ARG A 277 3.29 -8.83 -3.40
N ILE A 278 2.63 -7.77 -2.92
CA ILE A 278 2.19 -7.63 -1.54
C ILE A 278 0.65 -7.57 -1.45
N SER A 279 0.08 -8.43 -0.61
CA SER A 279 -1.35 -8.45 -0.29
C SER A 279 -1.60 -8.35 1.21
N ALA A 280 -2.33 -7.32 1.64
CA ALA A 280 -2.52 -6.97 3.03
C ALA A 280 -4.01 -6.87 3.40
N ARG A 281 -4.44 -7.46 4.53
CA ARG A 281 -5.81 -7.33 5.06
C ARG A 281 -5.88 -7.13 6.58
N GLY A 282 -6.64 -6.13 7.04
CA GLY A 282 -6.67 -5.74 8.46
C GLY A 282 -5.42 -4.95 8.82
N ASN A 283 -4.95 -4.90 10.05
CA ASN A 283 -3.70 -4.19 10.44
C ASN A 283 -2.40 -4.93 9.99
N ALA A 284 -2.33 -5.31 8.71
CA ALA A 284 -1.48 -6.37 8.16
C ALA A 284 0.03 -6.15 8.26
N LEU A 285 0.51 -4.96 7.91
CA LEU A 285 1.92 -4.76 7.57
C LEU A 285 2.42 -3.38 8.02
N THR A 286 3.58 -3.35 8.66
CA THR A 286 4.34 -2.12 8.91
C THR A 286 5.76 -2.23 8.35
N ALA A 287 6.20 -1.19 7.65
CA ALA A 287 7.58 -1.07 7.18
C ALA A 287 8.13 0.35 7.26
N ILE A 288 9.45 0.50 7.16
CA ILE A 288 10.03 1.82 6.84
C ILE A 288 10.08 1.97 5.32
N PHE A 289 10.66 0.99 4.63
CA PHE A 289 10.75 0.95 3.17
C PHE A 289 9.99 -0.25 2.61
N LEU A 290 9.14 0.02 1.62
CA LEU A 290 8.39 -1.00 0.91
C LEU A 290 8.56 -0.79 -0.60
N ILE A 291 9.15 -1.78 -1.27
CA ILE A 291 9.37 -1.80 -2.71
C ILE A 291 8.65 -3.01 -3.29
N SER A 292 7.75 -2.79 -4.25
CA SER A 292 7.01 -3.90 -4.86
C SER A 292 6.39 -3.57 -6.20
N ASP A 293 6.40 -4.47 -7.19
CA ASP A 293 5.69 -4.22 -8.44
C ASP A 293 4.18 -4.02 -8.21
N ARG A 294 3.59 -4.74 -7.25
CA ARG A 294 2.14 -4.67 -6.98
C ARG A 294 1.78 -4.74 -5.51
N ILE A 295 1.05 -3.72 -5.06
CA ILE A 295 0.52 -3.62 -3.70
C ILE A 295 -1.02 -3.65 -3.74
N SER A 296 -1.61 -4.57 -2.97
CA SER A 296 -3.06 -4.67 -2.75
C SER A 296 -3.41 -4.63 -1.26
N ALA A 297 -4.24 -3.67 -0.87
CA ALA A 297 -4.51 -3.34 0.53
C ALA A 297 -6.01 -3.23 0.84
N LEU A 298 -6.47 -3.94 1.89
CA LEU A 298 -7.86 -3.95 2.35
C LEU A 298 -8.01 -3.74 3.86
N GLY A 299 -8.85 -2.78 4.28
CA GLY A 299 -9.00 -2.43 5.70
C GLY A 299 -7.87 -1.53 6.16
N ASN A 300 -7.37 -1.62 7.40
CA ASN A 300 -6.20 -0.85 7.89
C ASN A 300 -4.84 -1.48 7.47
N ALA A 301 -4.70 -1.81 6.18
CA ALA A 301 -3.74 -2.79 5.67
C ALA A 301 -2.26 -2.55 5.97
N LEU A 302 -1.78 -1.34 5.74
CA LEU A 302 -0.37 -1.11 5.47
C LEU A 302 0.06 0.30 5.92
N SER A 303 1.18 0.36 6.63
CA SER A 303 1.86 1.62 6.99
C SER A 303 3.34 1.55 6.58
N ALA A 304 3.82 2.55 5.84
CA ALA A 304 5.21 2.66 5.41
C ALA A 304 5.73 4.10 5.47
N CYS A 305 7.02 4.35 5.73
CA CYS A 305 7.54 5.71 5.50
C CYS A 305 7.63 6.00 4.00
N VAL A 306 8.20 5.06 3.24
CA VAL A 306 8.37 5.17 1.78
C VAL A 306 7.79 3.93 1.10
N MET A 307 6.99 4.16 0.05
CA MET A 307 6.37 3.12 -0.76
C MET A 307 6.64 3.37 -2.25
N ILE A 308 7.30 2.42 -2.90
CA ILE A 308 7.62 2.46 -4.33
C ILE A 308 6.98 1.24 -4.99
N SER A 309 6.15 1.45 -6.01
CA SER A 309 5.47 0.36 -6.69
C SER A 309 4.94 0.70 -8.06
N ASP A 310 5.01 -0.18 -9.06
CA ASP A 310 4.35 0.08 -10.35
C ASP A 310 2.82 0.24 -10.18
N ARG A 311 2.21 -0.52 -9.26
CA ARG A 311 0.74 -0.53 -9.09
C ARG A 311 0.30 -0.64 -7.64
N ILE A 312 -0.47 0.35 -7.21
CA ILE A 312 -1.10 0.39 -5.88
C ILE A 312 -2.62 0.31 -6.01
N SER A 313 -3.24 -0.64 -5.30
CA SER A 313 -4.69 -0.80 -5.20
C SER A 313 -5.14 -0.86 -3.74
N ALA A 314 -6.01 0.06 -3.34
CA ALA A 314 -6.37 0.28 -1.94
C ALA A 314 -7.88 0.41 -1.74
N ARG A 315 -8.43 -0.29 -0.74
CA ARG A 315 -9.86 -0.20 -0.39
C ARG A 315 -10.13 -0.25 1.12
N GLY A 316 -11.03 0.63 1.60
CA GLY A 316 -11.15 0.92 3.05
C GLY A 316 -9.94 1.72 3.52
N ASN A 317 -9.68 1.86 4.83
CA ASN A 317 -8.55 2.60 5.43
C ASN A 317 -7.13 2.05 5.13
N ALA A 318 -6.83 1.78 3.87
CA ALA A 318 -5.85 0.80 3.41
C ALA A 318 -4.37 1.14 3.59
N LEU A 319 -3.95 2.36 3.27
CA LEU A 319 -2.54 2.71 3.18
C LEU A 319 -2.25 4.07 3.82
N THR A 320 -1.19 4.12 4.63
CA THR A 320 -0.60 5.35 5.13
C THR A 320 0.89 5.39 4.77
N ALA A 321 1.35 6.47 4.14
CA ALA A 321 2.77 6.67 3.89
C ALA A 321 3.25 8.11 3.99
N CYS A 322 4.55 8.36 4.20
CA CYS A 322 5.07 9.72 4.02
C CYS A 322 5.23 10.02 2.53
N VAL A 323 5.83 9.09 1.79
CA VAL A 323 6.07 9.21 0.34
C VAL A 323 5.53 7.98 -0.38
N MET A 324 4.76 8.22 -1.44
CA MET A 324 4.23 7.18 -2.33
C MET A 324 4.59 7.51 -3.77
N ILE A 325 5.34 6.60 -4.42
CA ILE A 325 5.74 6.70 -5.82
C ILE A 325 5.19 5.49 -6.56
N SER A 326 4.39 5.71 -7.60
CA SER A 326 3.81 4.61 -8.37
C SER A 326 3.33 4.98 -9.76
N ASP A 327 3.51 4.15 -10.78
CA ASP A 327 2.92 4.43 -12.10
C ASP A 327 1.39 4.53 -12.02
N ARG A 328 0.74 3.70 -11.19
CA ARG A 328 -0.72 3.66 -11.10
C ARG A 328 -1.25 3.47 -9.69
N ILE A 329 -2.10 4.41 -9.28
CA ILE A 329 -2.79 4.39 -7.98
C ILE A 329 -4.30 4.27 -8.19
N ASN A 330 -4.89 3.21 -7.62
CA ASN A 330 -6.33 2.97 -7.59
C ASN A 330 -6.85 2.95 -6.15
N ALA A 331 -7.71 3.92 -5.82
CA ALA A 331 -8.17 4.19 -4.45
C ALA A 331 -9.71 4.12 -4.36
N ARG A 332 -10.25 3.37 -3.37
CA ARG A 332 -11.70 3.31 -3.08
C ARG A 332 -12.02 3.37 -1.60
N GLY A 333 -12.99 4.19 -1.20
CA GLY A 333 -13.39 4.34 0.21
C GLY A 333 -12.54 5.40 0.89
N ASN A 334 -12.07 5.20 2.13
CA ASN A 334 -11.15 6.09 2.86
C ASN A 334 -9.69 5.62 2.70
N SER A 335 -9.14 5.53 1.50
CA SER A 335 -8.09 4.53 1.23
C SER A 335 -6.63 4.87 1.36
N LEU A 336 -6.23 6.11 1.11
CA LEU A 336 -4.83 6.50 1.05
C LEU A 336 -4.63 7.78 1.83
N SER A 337 -3.57 7.83 2.64
CA SER A 337 -3.05 9.07 3.21
C SER A 337 -1.56 9.15 2.93
N ALA A 338 -1.11 10.24 2.30
CA ALA A 338 0.32 10.46 2.10
C ALA A 338 0.76 11.93 2.25
N CYS A 339 1.99 12.21 2.66
CA CYS A 339 2.48 13.60 2.55
C CYS A 339 2.72 13.96 1.08
N ILE A 340 3.40 13.07 0.35
CA ILE A 340 3.75 13.26 -1.06
C ILE A 340 3.28 12.03 -1.86
N MET A 341 2.58 12.29 -2.96
CA MET A 341 2.14 11.27 -3.91
C MET A 341 2.58 11.65 -5.33
N ILE A 342 3.39 10.79 -5.95
CA ILE A 342 3.87 10.95 -7.32
C ILE A 342 3.40 9.74 -8.12
N SER A 343 2.65 9.97 -9.21
CA SER A 343 2.15 8.88 -10.03
C SER A 343 1.76 9.28 -11.44
N ASP A 344 2.00 8.46 -12.46
CA ASP A 344 1.48 8.76 -13.80
C ASP A 344 -0.05 8.82 -13.82
N ARG A 345 -0.73 7.96 -13.04
CA ARG A 345 -2.19 7.89 -13.04
C ARG A 345 -2.78 7.62 -11.66
N ILE A 346 -3.65 8.55 -11.24
CA ILE A 346 -4.43 8.45 -10.01
C ILE A 346 -5.92 8.31 -10.34
N SER A 347 -6.55 7.24 -9.84
CA SER A 347 -7.98 7.00 -9.95
C SER A 347 -8.61 6.77 -8.58
N ALA A 348 -9.49 7.67 -8.17
CA ALA A 348 -10.10 7.68 -6.84
C ALA A 348 -11.63 7.70 -6.87
N ARG A 349 -12.25 6.92 -5.97
CA ARG A 349 -13.70 6.91 -5.75
C ARG A 349 -14.06 6.83 -4.26
N GLY A 350 -14.99 7.67 -3.80
CA GLY A 350 -15.36 7.74 -2.38
C GLY A 350 -14.58 8.87 -1.68
N ASN A 351 -14.08 8.67 -0.47
CA ASN A 351 -13.22 9.60 0.29
C ASN A 351 -11.73 9.18 0.15
N ALA A 352 -11.27 8.95 -1.09
CA ALA A 352 -10.26 7.92 -1.36
C ALA A 352 -8.81 8.28 -1.04
N VAL A 353 -8.43 9.55 -1.15
CA VAL A 353 -7.03 9.98 -0.98
C VAL A 353 -6.93 11.34 -0.30
N THR A 354 -5.99 11.43 0.62
CA THR A 354 -5.56 12.68 1.25
C THR A 354 -4.07 12.84 1.03
N ALA A 355 -3.63 13.98 0.48
CA ALA A 355 -2.21 14.27 0.34
C ALA A 355 -1.82 15.74 0.57
N CYS A 356 -0.61 16.03 1.05
CA CYS A 356 -0.14 17.42 1.02
C CYS A 356 0.18 17.85 -0.42
N VAL A 357 0.95 17.02 -1.12
CA VAL A 357 1.38 17.26 -2.50
C VAL A 357 1.01 16.06 -3.36
N MET A 358 0.37 16.33 -4.50
CA MET A 358 0.04 15.32 -5.51
C MET A 358 0.54 15.76 -6.88
N ILE A 359 1.39 14.93 -7.49
CA ILE A 359 1.94 15.15 -8.83
C ILE A 359 1.54 13.96 -9.69
N SER A 360 0.83 14.22 -10.79
CA SER A 360 0.41 13.14 -11.68
C SER A 360 0.10 13.57 -13.10
N ASP A 361 0.47 12.78 -14.11
CA ASP A 361 0.05 13.07 -15.49
C ASP A 361 -1.48 13.09 -15.64
N ARG A 362 -2.19 12.20 -14.93
CA ARG A 362 -3.64 12.08 -15.04
C ARG A 362 -4.33 11.76 -13.71
N ILE A 363 -5.26 12.62 -13.34
CA ILE A 363 -6.12 12.46 -12.17
C ILE A 363 -7.57 12.23 -12.61
N SER A 364 -8.19 11.16 -12.10
CA SER A 364 -9.62 10.86 -12.26
C SER A 364 -10.29 10.64 -10.91
N ALA A 365 -11.26 11.48 -10.57
CA ALA A 365 -11.86 11.52 -9.24
C ALA A 365 -13.41 11.50 -9.31
N ARG A 366 -14.06 10.66 -8.49
CA ARG A 366 -15.52 10.62 -8.33
C ARG A 366 -15.99 10.47 -6.88
N GLY A 367 -17.01 11.23 -6.47
CA GLY A 367 -17.47 11.25 -5.07
C GLY A 367 -16.71 12.31 -4.29
N ASN A 368 -16.34 12.11 -3.03
CA ASN A 368 -15.49 13.03 -2.23
C ASN A 368 -13.99 12.66 -2.38
N ALA A 369 -13.53 12.45 -3.61
CA ALA A 369 -12.45 11.50 -3.93
C ALA A 369 -11.04 11.88 -3.50
N LEU A 370 -10.61 13.12 -3.70
CA LEU A 370 -9.24 13.54 -3.35
C LEU A 370 -9.26 14.87 -2.62
N THR A 371 -8.39 14.98 -1.63
CA THR A 371 -8.10 16.22 -0.93
C THR A 371 -6.59 16.44 -0.96
N ALA A 372 -6.14 17.60 -1.46
CA ALA A 372 -4.72 17.93 -1.42
C ALA A 372 -4.40 19.42 -1.32
N ILE A 373 -3.31 19.79 -0.64
CA ILE A 373 -2.90 21.19 -0.55
C ILE A 373 -2.48 21.70 -1.93
N VAL A 374 -1.61 20.94 -2.60
CA VAL A 374 -1.12 21.23 -3.96
C VAL A 374 -1.39 20.03 -4.87
N MET A 375 -2.01 20.30 -6.01
CA MET A 375 -2.18 19.32 -7.10
C MET A 375 -1.57 19.86 -8.40
N ILE A 376 -0.64 19.11 -8.96
CA ILE A 376 -0.03 19.38 -10.26
C ILE A 376 -0.36 18.20 -11.17
N SER A 377 -1.04 18.47 -12.29
CA SER A 377 -1.37 17.39 -13.21
C SER A 377 -1.51 17.79 -14.67
N GLY A 378 -1.05 16.94 -15.60
CA GLY A 378 -1.34 17.14 -17.02
C GLY A 378 -2.84 17.18 -17.32
N ARG A 379 -3.64 16.31 -16.69
CA ARG A 379 -5.10 16.28 -16.90
C ARG A 379 -5.88 15.90 -15.66
N ILE A 380 -6.89 16.70 -15.34
CA ILE A 380 -7.83 16.45 -14.24
C ILE A 380 -9.25 16.18 -14.79
N SER A 381 -9.85 15.07 -14.38
CA SER A 381 -11.24 14.73 -14.66
C SER A 381 -12.00 14.43 -13.36
N ALA A 382 -13.02 15.22 -13.06
CA ALA A 382 -13.68 15.26 -11.76
C ALA A 382 -15.21 15.22 -11.88
N GLY A 383 -15.88 14.43 -11.01
CA GLY A 383 -17.34 14.40 -10.96
C GLY A 383 -17.94 14.07 -9.58
N GLY A 384 -19.05 14.71 -9.21
CA GLY A 384 -19.53 14.70 -7.81
C GLY A 384 -18.73 15.69 -6.96
N ASN A 385 -18.58 15.54 -5.65
CA ASN A 385 -17.75 16.41 -4.79
C ASN A 385 -16.22 16.08 -4.88
N ALA A 386 -15.70 15.89 -6.09
CA ALA A 386 -14.53 15.04 -6.36
C ALA A 386 -13.19 15.50 -5.80
N LEU A 387 -12.94 16.81 -5.75
CA LEU A 387 -11.61 17.35 -5.55
C LEU A 387 -11.67 18.61 -4.68
N THR A 388 -10.86 18.65 -3.63
CA THR A 388 -10.62 19.87 -2.85
C THR A 388 -9.13 20.12 -2.77
N GLY A 389 -8.70 21.36 -3.00
CA GLY A 389 -7.31 21.71 -2.77
C GLY A 389 -7.01 23.19 -2.81
N ARG A 390 -5.89 23.62 -2.21
CA ARG A 390 -5.59 25.06 -2.14
C ARG A 390 -5.10 25.58 -3.49
N VAL A 391 -4.18 24.84 -4.10
CA VAL A 391 -3.56 25.18 -5.39
C VAL A 391 -3.74 24.03 -6.36
N MET A 392 -4.30 24.33 -7.54
CA MET A 392 -4.41 23.39 -8.66
C MET A 392 -3.77 23.95 -9.91
N ILE A 393 -2.84 23.19 -10.48
CA ILE A 393 -2.15 23.51 -11.74
C ILE A 393 -2.38 22.34 -12.69
N SER A 394 -2.98 22.61 -13.85
CA SER A 394 -3.18 21.57 -14.85
C SER A 394 -3.30 22.05 -16.28
N ASP A 395 -2.78 21.31 -17.27
CA ASP A 395 -3.02 21.69 -18.68
C ASP A 395 -4.52 21.65 -19.04
N ARG A 396 -5.27 20.70 -18.46
CA ARG A 396 -6.70 20.51 -18.77
C ARG A 396 -7.51 20.05 -17.57
N ILE A 397 -8.59 20.78 -17.28
CA ILE A 397 -9.57 20.45 -16.25
C ILE A 397 -10.94 20.17 -16.89
N SER A 398 -11.52 19.02 -16.58
CA SER A 398 -12.88 18.64 -16.95
C SER A 398 -13.70 18.27 -15.72
N ALA A 399 -14.81 18.99 -15.50
CA ALA A 399 -15.55 18.99 -14.25
C ALA A 399 -17.06 18.87 -14.46
N ARG A 400 -17.74 18.01 -13.69
CA ARG A 400 -19.20 17.82 -13.74
C ARG A 400 -19.85 17.63 -12.37
N GLY A 401 -20.98 18.30 -12.10
CA GLY A 401 -21.61 18.28 -10.76
C GLY A 401 -20.81 19.15 -9.80
N ASN A 402 -20.80 18.91 -8.48
CA ASN A 402 -20.04 19.71 -7.50
C ASN A 402 -18.51 19.45 -7.49
N ALA A 403 -17.86 19.41 -8.66
CA ALA A 403 -16.60 18.69 -8.90
C ALA A 403 -15.39 19.13 -8.07
N LEU A 404 -15.17 20.43 -7.89
CA LEU A 404 -13.85 20.97 -7.59
C LEU A 404 -13.95 22.25 -6.77
N THR A 405 -13.18 22.33 -5.69
CA THR A 405 -13.02 23.55 -4.89
C THR A 405 -11.54 23.90 -4.72
N SER A 406 -11.20 25.17 -4.92
CA SER A 406 -9.86 25.68 -4.64
C SER A 406 -9.78 27.12 -4.22
N ILE A 407 -8.60 27.54 -3.75
CA ILE A 407 -8.28 28.96 -3.64
C ILE A 407 -7.76 29.45 -4.99
N PHE A 408 -6.82 28.71 -5.58
CA PHE A 408 -6.14 29.11 -6.80
C PHE A 408 -6.14 27.99 -7.83
N MET A 409 -6.54 28.33 -9.06
CA MET A 409 -6.60 27.39 -10.18
C MET A 409 -5.94 28.00 -11.43
N ILE A 410 -4.87 27.36 -11.90
CA ILE A 410 -4.25 27.65 -13.20
C ILE A 410 -4.53 26.47 -14.13
N SER A 411 -5.06 26.76 -15.31
CA SER A 411 -5.15 25.73 -16.34
C SER A 411 -5.13 26.23 -17.77
N GLY A 412 -4.47 25.50 -18.68
CA GLY A 412 -4.57 25.82 -20.12
C GLY A 412 -6.01 25.75 -20.63
N ARG A 413 -6.83 24.78 -20.18
CA ARG A 413 -8.24 24.66 -20.59
C ARG A 413 -9.15 24.16 -19.48
N ILE A 414 -10.25 24.87 -19.27
CA ILE A 414 -11.29 24.51 -18.30
C ILE A 414 -12.61 24.20 -19.02
N SER A 415 -13.19 23.04 -18.70
CA SER A 415 -14.53 22.63 -19.17
C SER A 415 -15.40 22.19 -17.99
N ALA A 416 -16.49 22.92 -17.73
CA ALA A 416 -17.31 22.79 -16.54
C ALA A 416 -18.81 22.68 -16.87
N ARG A 417 -19.53 21.76 -16.21
CA ARG A 417 -20.98 21.53 -16.41
C ARG A 417 -21.74 21.22 -15.13
N GLY A 418 -22.86 21.92 -14.88
CA GLY A 418 -23.50 21.95 -13.53
C GLY A 418 -22.55 22.60 -12.52
N ASN A 419 -22.84 22.60 -11.21
CA ASN A 419 -22.08 23.22 -10.08
C ASN A 419 -20.56 22.90 -9.95
N ALA A 420 -19.80 22.96 -11.03
CA ALA A 420 -18.54 22.28 -11.29
C ALA A 420 -17.34 22.81 -10.52
N LEU A 421 -17.06 24.11 -10.57
CA LEU A 421 -15.85 24.65 -9.94
C LEU A 421 -16.19 25.85 -9.05
N SER A 422 -15.52 25.91 -7.91
CA SER A 422 -15.41 27.12 -7.10
C SER A 422 -13.94 27.44 -6.84
N ALA A 423 -13.50 28.65 -7.17
CA ALA A 423 -12.12 29.10 -6.96
C ALA A 423 -12.06 30.58 -6.58
N CYS A 424 -11.21 31.01 -5.65
CA CYS A 424 -11.04 32.46 -5.44
C CYS A 424 -10.44 33.13 -6.69
N VAL A 425 -9.42 32.50 -7.29
CA VAL A 425 -8.76 32.98 -8.49
C VAL A 425 -8.67 31.86 -9.53
N MET A 426 -9.06 32.18 -10.76
CA MET A 426 -9.03 31.27 -11.90
C MET A 426 -8.32 31.93 -13.08
N ILE A 427 -7.23 31.31 -13.54
CA ILE A 427 -6.44 31.76 -14.70
C ILE A 427 -6.47 30.64 -15.74
N SER A 428 -6.91 30.94 -16.96
CA SER A 428 -6.93 29.95 -18.03
C SER A 428 -6.94 30.52 -19.44
N ASP A 429 -6.25 29.89 -20.40
CA ASP A 429 -6.36 30.31 -21.81
C ASP A 429 -7.80 30.17 -22.34
N ARG A 430 -8.55 29.17 -21.87
CA ARG A 430 -9.92 28.94 -22.33
C ARG A 430 -10.82 28.37 -21.26
N ILE A 431 -11.96 29.02 -21.06
CA ILE A 431 -13.02 28.59 -20.16
C ILE A 431 -14.31 28.28 -20.95
N ASN A 432 -14.82 27.05 -20.81
CA ASN A 432 -16.11 26.61 -21.33
C ASN A 432 -17.03 26.18 -20.19
N ALA A 433 -18.14 26.89 -19.99
CA ALA A 433 -19.07 26.71 -18.87
C ALA A 433 -20.52 26.49 -19.36
N ARG A 434 -21.25 25.52 -18.76
CA ARG A 434 -22.67 25.23 -19.07
C ARG A 434 -23.52 24.90 -17.84
N GLY A 435 -24.68 25.57 -17.69
CA GLY A 435 -25.45 25.58 -16.43
C GLY A 435 -24.64 26.20 -15.29
N ASN A 436 -25.11 26.24 -14.03
CA ASN A 436 -24.43 26.76 -12.82
C ASN A 436 -22.96 26.34 -12.65
N ALA A 437 -22.01 26.78 -13.47
CA ALA A 437 -20.79 26.03 -13.70
C ALA A 437 -19.59 26.48 -12.90
N LEU A 438 -19.38 27.79 -12.78
CA LEU A 438 -18.21 28.34 -12.13
C LEU A 438 -18.58 29.51 -11.24
N THR A 439 -17.96 29.55 -10.07
CA THR A 439 -17.97 30.70 -9.15
C THR A 439 -16.54 31.08 -8.83
N ALA A 440 -16.17 32.35 -9.06
CA ALA A 440 -14.85 32.84 -8.68
C ALA A 440 -14.80 34.30 -8.25
N CYS A 441 -13.85 34.72 -7.42
CA CYS A 441 -13.68 36.16 -7.17
C CYS A 441 -13.06 36.82 -8.41
N VAL A 442 -12.00 36.24 -8.96
CA VAL A 442 -11.28 36.76 -10.12
C VAL A 442 -11.17 35.68 -11.19
N MET A 443 -11.54 36.03 -12.43
CA MET A 443 -11.40 35.17 -13.60
C MET A 443 -10.62 35.89 -14.70
N ILE A 444 -9.48 35.31 -15.09
CA ILE A 444 -8.62 35.81 -16.16
C ILE A 444 -8.55 34.75 -17.26
N SER A 445 -8.95 35.10 -18.49
CA SER A 445 -8.89 34.15 -19.59
C SER A 445 -8.85 34.78 -20.99
N ASP A 446 -8.09 34.22 -21.93
CA ASP A 446 -8.13 34.71 -23.32
C ASP A 446 -9.53 34.53 -23.94
N ARG A 447 -10.24 33.45 -23.60
CA ARG A 447 -11.55 33.13 -24.16
C ARG A 447 -12.50 32.50 -23.15
N ILE A 448 -13.64 33.15 -22.94
CA ILE A 448 -14.74 32.66 -22.11
C ILE A 448 -15.96 32.34 -22.99
N SER A 449 -16.49 31.12 -22.84
CA SER A 449 -17.74 30.68 -23.48
C SER A 449 -18.71 30.12 -22.43
N ALA A 450 -19.86 30.77 -22.26
CA ALA A 450 -20.84 30.47 -21.22
C ALA A 450 -22.26 30.26 -21.78
N ARG A 451 -23.00 29.26 -21.28
CA ARG A 451 -24.41 29.02 -21.65
C ARG A 451 -25.30 28.58 -20.46
N GLY A 452 -26.49 29.18 -20.35
CA GLY A 452 -27.33 29.09 -19.12
C GLY A 452 -26.63 29.74 -17.93
N ASN A 453 -27.16 29.71 -16.70
CA ASN A 453 -26.61 30.29 -15.45
C ASN A 453 -25.11 30.01 -15.13
N ALA A 454 -24.15 30.35 -15.99
CA ALA A 454 -22.92 29.58 -16.09
C ALA A 454 -21.73 30.09 -15.28
N LEU A 455 -21.66 31.38 -15.05
CA LEU A 455 -20.50 32.02 -14.44
C LEU A 455 -20.97 33.11 -13.50
N SER A 456 -20.44 33.10 -12.28
CA SER A 456 -20.52 34.25 -11.36
C SER A 456 -19.12 34.64 -10.92
N ALA A 457 -18.74 35.90 -11.11
CA ALA A 457 -17.48 36.39 -10.60
C ALA A 457 -17.48 37.86 -10.17
N ILE A 458 -16.59 38.28 -9.28
CA ILE A 458 -16.47 39.71 -8.94
C ILE A 458 -15.82 40.44 -10.13
N VAL A 459 -14.71 39.90 -10.63
CA VAL A 459 -13.93 40.47 -11.75
C VAL A 459 -13.74 39.45 -12.85
N ILE A 460 -14.03 39.86 -14.09
CA ILE A 460 -13.73 39.09 -15.29
C ILE A 460 -12.85 39.92 -16.23
N ILE A 461 -11.69 39.38 -16.56
CA ILE A 461 -10.77 39.94 -17.56
C ILE A 461 -10.64 38.92 -18.68
N SER A 462 -11.03 39.28 -19.91
CA SER A 462 -10.92 38.35 -21.02
C SER A 462 -10.69 38.95 -22.39
N GLY A 463 -9.85 38.30 -23.20
CA GLY A 463 -9.71 38.68 -24.62
C GLY A 463 -11.03 38.60 -25.39
N ARG A 464 -11.86 37.57 -25.14
CA ARG A 464 -13.17 37.38 -25.81
C ARG A 464 -14.19 36.69 -24.89
N ILE A 465 -15.37 37.27 -24.77
CA ILE A 465 -16.52 36.71 -24.05
C ILE A 465 -17.65 36.36 -25.02
N SER A 466 -18.12 35.12 -24.97
CA SER A 466 -19.30 34.65 -25.70
C SER A 466 -20.32 34.03 -24.73
N ALA A 467 -21.53 34.57 -24.70
CA ALA A 467 -22.54 34.25 -23.71
C ALA A 467 -23.93 34.01 -24.33
N GLY A 468 -24.68 33.03 -23.81
CA GLY A 468 -26.03 32.73 -24.28
C GLY A 468 -27.00 32.17 -23.23
N GLY A 469 -28.24 32.69 -23.17
CA GLY A 469 -29.13 32.52 -21.98
C GLY A 469 -28.53 33.25 -20.76
N ASN A 470 -29.07 33.13 -19.54
CA ASN A 470 -28.58 33.74 -18.27
C ASN A 470 -27.09 33.47 -17.92
N ALA A 471 -26.12 33.90 -18.73
CA ALA A 471 -24.82 33.24 -18.82
C ALA A 471 -23.75 33.70 -17.84
N LEU A 472 -23.68 34.99 -17.55
CA LEU A 472 -22.65 35.57 -16.70
C LEU A 472 -23.22 36.67 -15.81
N THR A 473 -22.77 36.67 -14.56
CA THR A 473 -22.95 37.79 -13.63
C THR A 473 -21.59 38.23 -13.12
N ALA A 474 -21.26 39.51 -13.24
CA ALA A 474 -20.05 40.04 -12.61
C ALA A 474 -20.18 41.46 -12.10
N ILE A 475 -19.30 41.92 -11.21
CA ILE A 475 -19.29 43.34 -10.82
C ILE A 475 -18.55 44.14 -11.89
N PHE A 476 -17.35 43.67 -12.26
CA PHE A 476 -16.51 44.28 -13.29
C PHE A 476 -16.23 43.29 -14.44
N MET A 477 -16.46 43.73 -15.68
CA MET A 477 -16.08 43.00 -16.88
C MET A 477 -15.22 43.87 -17.80
N ILE A 478 -14.02 43.39 -18.10
CA ILE A 478 -13.10 43.98 -19.07
C ILE A 478 -12.87 42.97 -20.18
N SER A 479 -13.19 43.32 -21.43
CA SER A 479 -12.94 42.41 -22.54
C SER A 479 -12.70 43.07 -23.88
N GLY A 480 -11.75 42.57 -24.67
CA GLY A 480 -11.56 43.06 -26.04
C GLY A 480 -12.80 42.85 -26.93
N ARG A 481 -13.57 41.76 -26.75
CA ARG A 481 -14.82 41.53 -27.50
C ARG A 481 -15.87 40.80 -26.69
N ILE A 482 -17.09 41.34 -26.67
CA ILE A 482 -18.26 40.76 -26.01
C ILE A 482 -19.34 40.41 -27.05
N SER A 483 -19.82 39.16 -27.01
CA SER A 483 -20.93 38.67 -27.83
C SER A 483 -21.99 37.97 -26.98
N ALA A 484 -23.18 38.54 -26.89
CA ALA A 484 -24.29 38.10 -26.06
C ALA A 484 -25.56 37.75 -26.89
N ARG A 485 -26.27 36.66 -26.52
CA ARG A 485 -27.57 36.27 -27.10
C ARG A 485 -28.57 35.78 -26.05
N GLY A 486 -29.80 36.31 -26.03
CA GLY A 486 -30.73 36.10 -24.90
C GLY A 486 -30.18 36.73 -23.61
N ASN A 487 -30.84 36.56 -22.45
CA ASN A 487 -30.57 37.30 -21.19
C ASN A 487 -29.16 37.07 -20.64
N ALA A 488 -28.09 37.52 -21.29
CA ALA A 488 -26.81 36.82 -21.23
C ALA A 488 -25.75 37.36 -20.30
N LEU A 489 -25.67 38.66 -20.07
CA LEU A 489 -24.72 39.20 -19.10
C LEU A 489 -25.36 40.27 -18.21
N SER A 490 -24.98 40.26 -16.95
CA SER A 490 -25.25 41.36 -16.01
C SER A 490 -23.94 41.80 -15.38
N ALA A 491 -23.61 43.10 -15.43
CA ALA A 491 -22.53 43.65 -14.61
C ALA A 491 -22.66 45.11 -14.21
N CYS A 492 -22.08 45.51 -13.09
CA CYS A 492 -22.08 46.92 -12.70
C CYS A 492 -21.31 47.77 -13.72
N VAL A 493 -20.12 47.32 -14.14
CA VAL A 493 -19.27 48.03 -15.11
C VAL A 493 -18.79 47.09 -16.20
N MET A 494 -18.93 47.53 -17.46
CA MET A 494 -18.48 46.82 -18.65
C MET A 494 -17.61 47.70 -19.54
N ILE A 495 -16.37 47.27 -19.78
CA ILE A 495 -15.41 47.94 -20.66
C ILE A 495 -15.04 46.98 -21.79
N SER A 496 -15.23 47.40 -23.05
CA SER A 496 -14.88 46.55 -24.20
C SER A 496 -14.66 47.29 -25.50
N ASP A 497 -13.67 46.92 -26.32
CA ASP A 497 -13.50 47.49 -27.66
C ASP A 497 -14.72 47.23 -28.57
N ARG A 498 -15.45 46.12 -28.33
CA ARG A 498 -16.62 45.78 -29.14
C ARG A 498 -17.66 44.96 -28.40
N ILE A 499 -18.89 45.49 -28.36
CA ILE A 499 -20.08 44.82 -27.81
C ILE A 499 -21.06 44.46 -28.93
N ILE A 500 -21.45 43.18 -29.00
CA ILE A 500 -22.49 42.67 -29.91
C ILE A 500 -23.59 41.98 -29.11
N ALA A 501 -24.81 42.50 -29.22
CA ALA A 501 -25.96 42.15 -28.40
C ALA A 501 -27.18 41.78 -29.28
N ARG A 502 -27.85 40.64 -29.02
CA ARG A 502 -29.05 40.20 -29.79
C ARG A 502 -30.12 39.51 -28.92
N GLY A 503 -31.32 40.08 -28.80
CA GLY A 503 -32.41 39.59 -27.93
C GLY A 503 -32.60 40.50 -26.71
N TYR A 504 -33.12 40.04 -25.57
CA TYR A 504 -32.97 40.70 -24.26
C TYR A 504 -31.62 40.29 -23.68
N THR A 505 -30.57 41.12 -23.59
CA THR A 505 -29.22 40.53 -23.45
C THR A 505 -28.25 41.05 -22.41
N LEU A 506 -28.27 42.33 -22.10
CA LEU A 506 -27.18 42.96 -21.37
C LEU A 506 -27.70 44.03 -20.43
N THR A 507 -27.39 43.90 -19.15
CA THR A 507 -27.74 44.90 -18.13
C THR A 507 -26.46 45.39 -17.45
N ALA A 508 -26.24 46.71 -17.45
CA ALA A 508 -25.12 47.28 -16.71
C ALA A 508 -25.37 48.66 -16.11
N CYS A 509 -24.65 49.06 -15.06
CA CYS A 509 -24.74 50.45 -14.59
C CYS A 509 -23.94 51.37 -15.51
N GLY A 510 -22.72 50.97 -15.90
CA GLY A 510 -21.87 51.71 -16.84
C GLY A 510 -21.32 50.82 -17.96
N MET A 511 -21.42 51.28 -19.20
CA MET A 511 -20.84 50.64 -20.38
C MET A 511 -19.95 51.60 -21.16
N ILE A 512 -18.70 51.20 -21.39
CA ILE A 512 -17.71 51.93 -22.20
C ILE A 512 -17.25 51.03 -23.33
N SER A 513 -17.41 51.47 -24.59
CA SER A 513 -16.98 50.65 -25.73
C SER A 513 -16.74 51.43 -27.01
N ASP A 514 -15.69 51.16 -27.79
CA ASP A 514 -15.50 51.81 -29.10
C ASP A 514 -16.68 51.53 -30.05
N ARG A 515 -17.27 50.32 -29.99
CA ARG A 515 -18.37 49.93 -30.89
C ARG A 515 -19.43 49.07 -30.23
N ILE A 516 -20.66 49.59 -30.19
CA ILE A 516 -21.86 48.89 -29.71
C ILE A 516 -22.78 48.53 -30.89
N ARG A 517 -23.16 47.25 -31.00
CA ARG A 517 -24.17 46.77 -31.95
C ARG A 517 -25.27 45.98 -31.27
N ALA A 518 -26.49 46.48 -31.37
CA ALA A 518 -27.68 45.97 -30.68
C ALA A 518 -28.80 45.59 -31.68
N ARG A 519 -29.47 44.46 -31.48
CA ARG A 519 -30.68 44.06 -32.24
C ARG A 519 -31.75 43.41 -31.35
N GLY A 520 -33.02 43.82 -31.46
CA GLY A 520 -34.08 43.46 -30.49
C GLY A 520 -33.80 44.08 -29.11
N ASN A 521 -34.54 43.75 -28.04
CA ASN A 521 -34.47 44.31 -26.66
C ASN A 521 -33.11 44.28 -25.91
N ALA A 522 -31.99 44.66 -26.54
CA ALA A 522 -30.69 44.07 -26.27
C ALA A 522 -29.91 44.62 -25.09
N LEU A 523 -29.95 45.92 -24.79
CA LEU A 523 -29.11 46.52 -23.76
C LEU A 523 -29.90 47.49 -22.88
N THR A 524 -29.64 47.43 -21.59
CA THR A 524 -30.11 48.40 -20.60
C THR A 524 -28.91 48.89 -19.79
N ALA A 525 -28.63 50.19 -19.75
CA ALA A 525 -27.63 50.72 -18.83
C ALA A 525 -27.86 52.14 -18.33
N CYS A 526 -27.40 52.47 -17.13
CA CYS A 526 -27.53 53.86 -16.64
C CYS A 526 -26.69 54.82 -17.50
N VAL A 527 -25.45 54.45 -17.82
CA VAL A 527 -24.54 55.25 -18.64
C VAL A 527 -23.95 54.42 -19.77
N MET A 528 -24.00 54.94 -21.01
CA MET A 528 -23.35 54.37 -22.19
C MET A 528 -22.44 55.39 -22.87
N ILE A 529 -21.17 55.04 -23.03
CA ILE A 529 -20.16 55.84 -23.74
C ILE A 529 -19.58 54.99 -24.88
N SER A 530 -19.66 55.47 -26.13
CA SER A 530 -19.14 54.73 -27.28
C SER A 530 -18.85 55.57 -28.51
N ASP A 531 -17.75 55.36 -29.24
CA ASP A 531 -17.52 56.06 -30.51
C ASP A 531 -18.63 55.78 -31.53
N ARG A 532 -19.15 54.54 -31.57
CA ARG A 532 -20.18 54.14 -32.55
C ARG A 532 -21.24 53.22 -31.96
N ILE A 533 -22.48 53.70 -31.97
CA ILE A 533 -23.67 52.96 -31.58
C ILE A 533 -24.51 52.60 -32.81
N SER A 534 -24.86 51.32 -32.97
CA SER A 534 -25.82 50.87 -33.99
C SER A 534 -26.90 49.96 -33.43
N ALA A 535 -28.16 50.38 -33.56
CA ALA A 535 -29.34 49.76 -32.95
C ALA A 535 -30.41 49.41 -34.00
N ARG A 536 -31.07 48.24 -33.87
CA ARG A 536 -32.22 47.85 -34.72
C ARG A 536 -33.34 47.14 -33.93
N GLY A 537 -34.59 47.56 -34.10
CA GLY A 537 -35.71 47.16 -33.21
C GLY A 537 -35.54 47.76 -31.81
N ASN A 538 -36.36 47.42 -30.81
CA ASN A 538 -36.37 47.97 -29.43
C ASN A 538 -35.05 47.90 -28.63
N ALA A 539 -33.93 48.45 -29.10
CA ALA A 539 -32.63 47.83 -28.83
C ALA A 539 -31.78 48.34 -27.68
N LEU A 540 -31.97 49.57 -27.23
CA LEU A 540 -31.16 50.18 -26.19
C LEU A 540 -32.04 51.06 -25.29
N THR A 541 -31.86 50.91 -23.98
CA THR A 541 -32.45 51.79 -22.96
C THR A 541 -31.32 52.32 -22.07
N ALA A 542 -31.23 53.64 -21.87
CA ALA A 542 -30.28 54.20 -20.91
C ALA A 542 -30.73 55.46 -20.19
N CYS A 543 -30.04 55.90 -19.15
CA CYS A 543 -30.23 57.27 -18.65
C CYS A 543 -29.41 58.21 -19.53
N VAL A 544 -28.10 57.97 -19.67
CA VAL A 544 -27.20 58.83 -20.44
C VAL A 544 -26.54 58.05 -21.57
N MET A 545 -26.60 58.58 -22.80
CA MET A 545 -25.88 58.07 -23.97
C MET A 545 -24.96 59.14 -24.55
N ILE A 546 -23.66 58.84 -24.65
CA ILE A 546 -22.64 59.70 -25.27
C ILE A 546 -21.98 58.93 -26.41
N SER A 547 -22.00 59.45 -27.63
CA SER A 547 -21.39 58.78 -28.78
C SER A 547 -21.08 59.67 -29.97
N ASP A 548 -19.93 59.53 -30.63
CA ASP A 548 -19.65 60.29 -31.87
C ASP A 548 -20.68 59.98 -32.98
N ARG A 549 -21.13 58.73 -33.08
CA ARG A 549 -22.09 58.33 -34.13
C ARG A 549 -23.14 57.34 -33.63
N ILE A 550 -24.40 57.75 -33.72
CA ILE A 550 -25.57 56.94 -33.42
C ILE A 550 -26.33 56.59 -34.72
N SER A 551 -26.57 55.30 -34.96
CA SER A 551 -27.41 54.83 -36.07
C SER A 551 -28.49 53.86 -35.60
N ALA A 552 -29.75 54.25 -35.76
CA ALA A 552 -30.90 53.53 -35.23
C ALA A 552 -31.98 53.26 -36.31
N ARG A 553 -32.60 52.07 -36.27
CA ARG A 553 -33.70 51.68 -37.19
C ARG A 553 -34.83 50.94 -36.46
N GLY A 554 -36.08 51.36 -36.65
CA GLY A 554 -37.22 50.91 -35.81
C GLY A 554 -37.19 51.56 -34.42
N ASN A 555 -38.01 51.10 -33.45
CA ASN A 555 -38.20 51.61 -32.07
C ASN A 555 -36.94 51.59 -31.17
N ALA A 556 -35.81 52.10 -31.62
CA ALA A 556 -34.53 51.50 -31.27
C ALA A 556 -33.75 52.06 -30.08
N LEU A 557 -34.09 53.24 -29.59
CA LEU A 557 -33.33 53.93 -28.55
C LEU A 557 -34.27 54.72 -27.62
N THR A 558 -34.14 54.49 -26.32
CA THR A 558 -34.75 55.32 -25.28
C THR A 558 -33.66 55.80 -24.32
N ALA A 559 -33.55 57.11 -24.08
CA ALA A 559 -32.69 57.62 -23.01
C ALA A 559 -33.21 58.89 -22.34
N SER A 560 -32.74 59.27 -21.14
CA SER A 560 -33.07 60.61 -20.64
C SER A 560 -32.21 61.69 -21.30
N VAL A 561 -30.94 61.38 -21.61
CA VAL A 561 -29.99 62.29 -22.27
C VAL A 561 -29.24 61.58 -23.40
N ILE A 562 -29.19 62.20 -24.59
CA ILE A 562 -28.39 61.77 -25.74
C ILE A 562 -27.46 62.89 -26.17
N ILE A 563 -26.16 62.63 -26.22
CA ILE A 563 -25.13 63.54 -26.73
C ILE A 563 -24.39 62.83 -27.88
N SER A 564 -24.40 63.40 -29.08
CA SER A 564 -23.73 62.77 -30.23
C SER A 564 -23.37 63.71 -31.37
N ASP A 565 -22.17 63.61 -31.96
CA ASP A 565 -21.85 64.42 -33.15
C ASP A 565 -22.79 64.12 -34.33
N ARG A 566 -23.18 62.85 -34.53
CA ARG A 566 -24.04 62.46 -35.64
C ARG A 566 -25.09 61.41 -35.26
N ILE A 567 -26.36 61.79 -35.42
CA ILE A 567 -27.51 60.91 -35.22
C ILE A 567 -28.17 60.59 -36.57
N SER A 568 -28.36 59.29 -36.86
CA SER A 568 -29.11 58.82 -38.02
C SER A 568 -30.21 57.83 -37.62
N ALA A 569 -31.46 58.20 -37.86
CA ALA A 569 -32.65 57.46 -37.44
C ALA A 569 -33.61 57.16 -38.62
N ARG A 570 -34.14 55.93 -38.71
CA ARG A 570 -35.20 55.55 -39.67
C ARG A 570 -36.33 54.72 -39.02
N GLY A 571 -37.57 55.20 -39.04
CA GLY A 571 -38.77 54.58 -38.42
C GLY A 571 -39.39 55.43 -37.29
N ASN A 572 -40.01 54.79 -36.29
CA ASN A 572 -40.28 55.38 -34.96
C ASN A 572 -39.07 55.08 -34.08
N VAL A 573 -38.18 56.01 -33.68
CA VAL A 573 -36.77 55.59 -33.41
C VAL A 573 -36.12 56.05 -32.12
N LEU A 574 -36.22 57.33 -31.76
CA LEU A 574 -35.45 57.93 -30.66
C LEU A 574 -36.38 58.69 -29.73
N THR A 575 -36.41 58.29 -28.47
CA THR A 575 -37.09 59.04 -27.41
C THR A 575 -36.07 59.47 -26.36
N ALA A 576 -35.92 60.77 -26.16
CA ALA A 576 -35.13 61.27 -25.04
C ALA A 576 -35.56 62.59 -24.47
N CYS A 577 -35.40 62.82 -23.16
CA CYS A 577 -35.75 64.12 -22.57
C CYS A 577 -34.85 65.24 -23.11
N VAL A 578 -33.56 64.95 -23.31
CA VAL A 578 -32.57 65.91 -23.85
C VAL A 578 -31.78 65.26 -24.99
N MET A 579 -31.72 65.92 -26.15
CA MET A 579 -30.89 65.52 -27.29
C MET A 579 -29.97 66.66 -27.73
N ILE A 580 -28.66 66.42 -27.74
CA ILE A 580 -27.62 67.35 -28.20
C ILE A 580 -26.85 66.70 -29.36
N SER A 581 -26.85 67.32 -30.54
CA SER A 581 -26.11 66.76 -31.69
C SER A 581 -25.72 67.73 -32.78
N ASP A 582 -24.49 67.65 -33.31
CA ASP A 582 -24.08 68.49 -34.44
C ASP A 582 -24.87 68.22 -35.71
N ARG A 583 -25.22 66.96 -35.99
CA ARG A 583 -25.99 66.58 -37.19
C ARG A 583 -27.01 65.48 -36.91
N ILE A 584 -28.28 65.78 -37.17
CA ILE A 584 -29.40 64.84 -37.05
C ILE A 584 -29.98 64.55 -38.44
N SER A 585 -30.11 63.27 -38.80
CA SER A 585 -30.80 62.81 -40.01
C SER A 585 -31.89 61.79 -39.67
N ALA A 586 -33.14 62.15 -39.90
CA ALA A 586 -34.32 61.37 -39.54
C ALA A 586 -35.22 61.07 -40.75
N ARG A 587 -35.79 59.85 -40.82
CA ARG A 587 -36.85 59.49 -41.79
C ARG A 587 -37.98 58.71 -41.10
N GLY A 588 -39.24 59.14 -41.26
CA GLY A 588 -40.41 58.65 -40.49
C GLY A 588 -40.64 59.41 -39.17
N ASN A 589 -41.47 58.89 -38.25
CA ASN A 589 -41.73 59.49 -36.92
C ASN A 589 -40.53 59.29 -35.95
N ALA A 590 -39.35 59.75 -36.35
CA ALA A 590 -38.10 59.19 -35.86
C ALA A 590 -37.57 59.79 -34.54
N LEU A 591 -38.08 60.94 -34.07
CA LEU A 591 -37.51 61.70 -32.96
C LEU A 591 -38.62 62.25 -32.05
N SER A 592 -38.47 62.07 -30.74
CA SER A 592 -39.32 62.68 -29.70
C SER A 592 -38.44 63.12 -28.53
N SER A 593 -38.47 64.41 -28.17
CA SER A 593 -37.68 64.93 -27.05
C SER A 593 -38.13 66.25 -26.48
N CYS A 594 -38.17 66.38 -25.15
CA CYS A 594 -38.50 67.64 -24.47
C CYS A 594 -37.54 68.80 -24.80
N VAL A 595 -36.25 68.49 -25.03
CA VAL A 595 -35.21 69.50 -25.35
C VAL A 595 -34.32 68.97 -26.48
N MET A 596 -34.24 69.71 -27.59
CA MET A 596 -33.37 69.37 -28.73
C MET A 596 -32.43 70.53 -29.09
N ILE A 597 -31.13 70.28 -29.05
CA ILE A 597 -30.08 71.22 -29.46
C ILE A 597 -29.32 70.58 -30.63
N SER A 598 -29.36 71.21 -31.81
CA SER A 598 -28.64 70.67 -32.97
C SER A 598 -28.09 71.72 -33.92
N GLY A 599 -26.89 71.43 -34.46
CA GLY A 599 -26.25 72.26 -35.49
C GLY A 599 -26.90 72.14 -36.88
N ARG A 600 -27.36 70.94 -37.27
CA ARG A 600 -28.06 70.70 -38.55
C ARG A 600 -29.06 69.55 -38.44
N ILE A 601 -30.33 69.79 -38.78
CA ILE A 601 -31.39 68.78 -38.80
C ILE A 601 -31.87 68.53 -40.23
N SER A 602 -31.96 67.27 -40.64
CA SER A 602 -32.54 66.84 -41.91
C SER A 602 -33.57 65.74 -41.67
N ALA A 603 -34.86 66.09 -41.73
CA ALA A 603 -35.99 65.18 -41.51
C ALA A 603 -36.81 64.98 -42.80
N ARG A 604 -37.30 63.76 -43.04
CA ARG A 604 -38.32 63.46 -44.08
C ARG A 604 -39.44 62.58 -43.47
N GLY A 605 -40.63 63.14 -43.26
CA GLY A 605 -41.79 62.51 -42.57
C GLY A 605 -42.40 63.41 -41.49
N ILE A 606 -43.60 63.08 -40.96
CA ILE A 606 -44.29 63.86 -39.92
C ILE A 606 -43.39 64.04 -38.68
N ALA A 607 -43.40 65.26 -38.18
CA ALA A 607 -42.28 65.95 -37.61
C ALA A 607 -42.04 65.67 -36.12
N LEU A 608 -40.77 65.82 -35.75
CA LEU A 608 -40.24 66.21 -34.43
C LEU A 608 -41.33 66.69 -33.46
N THR A 609 -41.61 65.92 -32.42
CA THR A 609 -42.34 66.41 -31.24
C THR A 609 -41.30 66.85 -30.21
N ALA A 610 -41.17 68.18 -30.05
CA ALA A 610 -40.43 68.78 -28.95
C ALA A 610 -41.31 68.84 -27.69
#